data_AF-F5RNB2-F1
#
_entry.id   AF-F5RNB2-F1
#
_cell.length_a   1.000
_cell.length_b   1.000
_cell.length_c   1.000
_cell.angle_alpha   90.00
_cell.angle_beta   90.00
_cell.angle_gamma   90.00
#
_symmetry.space_group_name_H-M   'P 1'
#
loop_
_entity.id
_entity.type
_entity.pdbx_description
1 polymer ?
#
loop_
_entity_poly.entity_id
_entity_poly.type
_entity_poly.pdbx_seq_one_letter_code
_entity_poly.pdbx_strand_id
1 'polypeptide(L)'
;PIANVVYDPSYLVIPELDMILDGREEITSQWYFSRKMSISDYKEFCEKIDSEDTWKKQYLCAKKSIEKNMEAPIPPIMERKEIIRELLGNISDNRLNSAMIVLFSLIEGLLWAFSYEVNQIEKVYVEQGVIHDHINNCDFESTRIRDVLQRSAVREYLDDDFLHEFCNELYEERNLVLHGNIICFDNCESNFVCLIQKIFVLDYILNSVIEVYEKILFKILDENFTEDRIQELLKPLEK
;
A
#
# COMPACT_ATOMS: atom_id res chain seq x y z
N PRO A 1 -15.01 4.45 -21.90
CA PRO A 1 -15.67 3.75 -20.78
C PRO A 1 -14.66 3.59 -19.64
N ILE A 2 -14.54 4.63 -18.82
CA ILE A 2 -13.69 4.62 -17.62
C ILE A 2 -14.48 3.81 -16.58
N ALA A 3 -13.85 2.77 -16.03
CA ALA A 3 -14.51 1.76 -15.24
C ALA A 3 -15.04 2.32 -13.92
N ASN A 4 -16.22 1.85 -13.53
CA ASN A 4 -16.99 2.27 -12.36
C ASN A 4 -16.46 1.66 -11.04
N VAL A 5 -15.21 1.15 -10.98
CA VAL A 5 -14.80 0.27 -9.89
C VAL A 5 -14.66 1.07 -8.59
N VAL A 6 -14.00 2.24 -8.58
CA VAL A 6 -13.97 3.14 -7.40
C VAL A 6 -15.37 3.47 -6.83
N TYR A 7 -16.41 3.42 -7.66
CA TYR A 7 -17.78 3.81 -7.29
C TYR A 7 -18.65 2.66 -6.77
N ASP A 8 -18.24 1.41 -6.93
CA ASP A 8 -19.05 0.25 -6.54
C ASP A 8 -18.38 -0.50 -5.39
N PRO A 9 -18.77 -0.27 -4.12
CA PRO A 9 -18.20 -0.98 -2.97
C PRO A 9 -18.29 -2.52 -3.05
N SER A 10 -19.00 -3.10 -4.02
CA SER A 10 -19.11 -4.55 -4.21
C SER A 10 -17.78 -5.26 -4.45
N TYR A 11 -16.75 -4.61 -5.01
CA TYR A 11 -15.41 -5.21 -5.13
C TYR A 11 -14.73 -5.40 -3.75
N LEU A 12 -15.21 -4.71 -2.72
CA LEU A 12 -14.72 -4.87 -1.34
C LEU A 12 -15.25 -6.14 -0.67
N VAL A 13 -16.11 -6.88 -1.36
CA VAL A 13 -16.71 -8.12 -0.90
C VAL A 13 -15.94 -9.30 -1.49
N ILE A 14 -15.17 -9.99 -0.65
CA ILE A 14 -14.56 -11.29 -0.93
C ILE A 14 -15.64 -12.27 -1.42
N PRO A 15 -15.53 -12.83 -2.64
CA PRO A 15 -16.50 -13.77 -3.19
C PRO A 15 -16.51 -15.17 -2.54
N GLU A 16 -15.54 -15.47 -1.68
CA GLU A 16 -15.18 -16.84 -1.32
C GLU A 16 -15.99 -17.37 -0.13
N LEU A 17 -17.16 -17.92 -0.45
CA LEU A 17 -18.04 -18.66 0.47
C LEU A 17 -17.29 -19.77 1.23
N ASP A 18 -16.29 -20.38 0.61
CA ASP A 18 -15.52 -21.51 1.16
C ASP A 18 -14.66 -21.10 2.38
N MET A 19 -14.14 -19.87 2.43
CA MET A 19 -13.37 -19.37 3.59
C MET A 19 -14.24 -19.15 4.83
N ILE A 20 -15.53 -18.83 4.63
CA ILE A 20 -16.52 -18.67 5.70
C ILE A 20 -16.95 -20.04 6.26
N LEU A 21 -16.91 -21.08 5.43
CA LEU A 21 -17.34 -22.44 5.77
C LEU A 21 -16.25 -23.27 6.47
N ASP A 22 -14.97 -22.89 6.34
CA ASP A 22 -13.80 -23.59 6.89
C ASP A 22 -13.52 -23.34 8.40
N GLY A 23 -14.41 -22.63 9.11
CA GLY A 23 -14.30 -22.44 10.56
C GLY A 23 -13.19 -21.49 11.02
N ARG A 24 -12.64 -20.66 10.12
CA ARG A 24 -11.70 -19.60 10.50
C ARG A 24 -12.42 -18.48 11.25
N GLU A 25 -11.82 -17.88 12.26
CA GLU A 25 -12.40 -16.71 12.96
C GLU A 25 -12.13 -15.38 12.24
N GLU A 26 -11.08 -15.36 11.41
CA GLU A 26 -10.61 -14.21 10.66
C GLU A 26 -10.48 -14.55 9.17
N ILE A 27 -10.75 -13.56 8.32
CA ILE A 27 -10.51 -13.63 6.88
C ILE A 27 -9.27 -12.82 6.54
N THR A 28 -8.46 -13.35 5.61
CA THR A 28 -7.49 -12.54 4.90
C THR A 28 -8.25 -11.47 4.16
N SER A 29 -7.97 -10.24 4.56
CA SER A 29 -8.39 -9.05 3.90
C SER A 29 -7.69 -8.97 2.55
N GLN A 30 -8.43 -8.63 1.50
CA GLN A 30 -7.77 -8.15 0.29
C GLN A 30 -6.94 -6.91 0.63
N TRP A 31 -6.01 -6.54 -0.23
CA TRP A 31 -5.04 -5.47 -0.03
C TRP A 31 -5.64 -4.13 0.44
N TYR A 32 -6.92 -3.86 0.15
CA TYR A 32 -7.64 -2.65 0.55
C TYR A 32 -8.07 -2.60 2.01
N PHE A 33 -7.94 -3.68 2.79
CA PHE A 33 -8.24 -3.66 4.22
C PHE A 33 -6.94 -3.66 5.03
N SER A 34 -6.78 -2.65 5.89
CA SER A 34 -5.62 -2.39 6.75
C SER A 34 -5.22 -3.52 7.72
N ARG A 35 -6.00 -4.60 7.79
CA ARG A 35 -5.90 -5.65 8.82
C ARG A 35 -6.72 -6.87 8.43
N LYS A 36 -6.34 -8.07 8.90
CA LYS A 36 -7.25 -9.22 8.97
C LYS A 36 -8.52 -8.80 9.71
N MET A 37 -9.68 -9.08 9.11
CA MET A 37 -10.97 -8.78 9.74
C MET A 37 -11.51 -10.06 10.37
N SER A 38 -12.13 -9.95 11.55
CA SER A 38 -12.97 -11.04 12.03
C SER A 38 -14.12 -11.25 11.06
N ILE A 39 -14.60 -12.49 10.91
CA ILE A 39 -15.77 -12.77 10.06
C ILE A 39 -16.97 -11.90 10.47
N SER A 40 -17.12 -11.65 11.78
CA SER A 40 -18.20 -10.81 12.30
C SER A 40 -18.06 -9.35 11.86
N ASP A 41 -16.86 -8.76 11.97
CA ASP A 41 -16.61 -7.38 11.52
C ASP A 41 -16.82 -7.24 10.01
N TYR A 42 -16.44 -8.25 9.24
CA TYR A 42 -16.62 -8.26 7.79
C TYR A 42 -18.10 -8.39 7.38
N LYS A 43 -18.85 -9.30 8.01
CA LYS A 43 -20.31 -9.40 7.79
C LYS A 43 -21.01 -8.09 8.14
N GLU A 44 -20.65 -7.47 9.27
CA GLU A 44 -21.19 -6.15 9.65
C GLU A 44 -20.85 -5.08 8.59
N PHE A 45 -19.63 -5.09 8.05
CA PHE A 45 -19.23 -4.17 6.99
C PHE A 45 -20.08 -4.36 5.73
N CYS A 46 -20.23 -5.59 5.25
CA CYS A 46 -21.02 -5.89 4.05
C CYS A 46 -22.50 -5.52 4.21
N GLU A 47 -23.08 -5.77 5.38
CA GLU A 47 -24.49 -5.41 5.67
C GLU A 47 -24.71 -3.90 5.77
N LYS A 48 -23.66 -3.12 6.08
CA LYS A 48 -23.72 -1.68 6.34
C LYS A 48 -22.74 -0.91 5.45
N ILE A 49 -22.53 -1.37 4.23
CA ILE A 49 -21.51 -0.82 3.33
C ILE A 49 -21.85 0.61 2.89
N ASP A 50 -23.13 0.98 2.88
CA ASP A 50 -23.57 2.36 2.56
C ASP A 50 -23.56 3.29 3.79
N SER A 51 -23.19 2.78 4.97
CA SER A 51 -23.22 3.55 6.22
C SER A 51 -21.95 4.38 6.41
N GLU A 52 -22.11 5.70 6.54
CA GLU A 52 -21.01 6.63 6.84
C GLU A 52 -20.27 6.24 8.15
N ASP A 53 -20.98 5.75 9.17
CA ASP A 53 -20.39 5.33 10.43
C ASP A 53 -19.50 4.09 10.27
N THR A 54 -19.90 3.16 9.38
CA THR A 54 -19.08 2.00 9.03
C THR A 54 -17.77 2.46 8.37
N TRP A 55 -17.85 3.39 7.42
CA TRP A 55 -16.67 3.96 6.76
C TRP A 55 -15.77 4.76 7.72
N LYS A 56 -16.34 5.52 8.65
CA LYS A 56 -15.59 6.20 9.72
C LYS A 56 -14.85 5.21 10.61
N LYS A 57 -15.47 4.08 10.97
CA LYS A 57 -14.81 3.01 11.75
C LYS A 57 -13.59 2.47 11.00
N GLN A 58 -13.72 2.18 9.71
CA GLN A 58 -12.59 1.70 8.90
C GLN A 58 -11.50 2.75 8.72
N TYR A 59 -11.87 4.01 8.47
CA TYR A 59 -10.91 5.11 8.43
C TYR A 59 -10.09 5.22 9.72
N LEU A 60 -10.74 5.15 10.89
CA LEU A 60 -10.05 5.20 12.17
C LEU A 60 -9.09 4.01 12.37
N CYS A 61 -9.43 2.84 11.85
CA CYS A 61 -8.53 1.68 11.84
C CYS A 61 -7.29 1.94 10.97
N ALA A 62 -7.49 2.33 9.72
CA ALA A 62 -6.39 2.64 8.80
C ALA A 62 -5.52 3.79 9.32
N LYS A 63 -6.13 4.85 9.85
CA LYS A 63 -5.42 5.97 10.46
C LYS A 63 -4.49 5.49 11.59
N LYS A 64 -4.98 4.65 12.50
CA LYS A 64 -4.15 4.11 13.60
C LYS A 64 -3.01 3.23 13.08
N SER A 65 -3.26 2.44 12.03
CA SER A 65 -2.24 1.63 11.37
C SER A 65 -1.14 2.51 10.76
N ILE A 66 -1.53 3.54 9.99
CA ILE A 66 -0.62 4.54 9.44
C ILE A 66 0.18 5.23 10.54
N GLU A 67 -0.47 5.72 11.60
CA GLU A 67 0.20 6.38 12.73
C GLU A 67 1.22 5.45 13.40
N LYS A 68 0.93 4.15 13.53
CA LYS A 68 1.88 3.16 14.04
C LYS A 68 3.04 2.96 13.07
N ASN A 69 2.76 2.78 11.78
CA ASN A 69 3.76 2.52 10.75
C ASN A 69 4.69 3.72 10.53
N MET A 70 4.23 4.94 10.75
CA MET A 70 5.06 6.16 10.75
C MET A 70 6.17 6.18 11.82
N GLU A 71 6.08 5.32 12.83
CA GLU A 71 7.12 5.16 13.85
C GLU A 71 8.17 4.12 13.46
N ALA A 72 8.01 3.43 12.33
CA ALA A 72 9.01 2.52 11.80
C ALA A 72 10.31 3.30 11.47
N PRO A 73 11.47 2.89 12.01
CA PRO A 73 12.73 3.60 11.84
C PRO A 73 13.39 3.25 10.50
N ILE A 74 12.64 3.34 9.40
CA ILE A 74 13.13 3.02 8.05
C ILE A 74 13.16 4.28 7.18
N PRO A 75 14.22 4.53 6.40
CA PRO A 75 14.39 5.81 5.67
C PRO A 75 13.19 6.19 4.79
N PRO A 76 12.59 5.28 3.99
CA PRO A 76 11.42 5.60 3.17
C PRO A 76 10.25 6.22 3.95
N ILE A 77 10.04 5.78 5.19
CA ILE A 77 8.96 6.24 6.07
C ILE A 77 9.36 7.52 6.80
N MET A 78 10.58 7.55 7.36
CA MET A 78 11.07 8.72 8.11
C MET A 78 11.06 9.99 7.28
N GLU A 79 11.48 9.92 6.01
CA GLU A 79 11.52 11.06 5.09
C GLU A 79 10.14 11.62 4.76
N ARG A 80 9.09 10.79 4.83
CA ARG A 80 7.71 11.15 4.47
C ARG A 80 6.83 11.43 5.67
N LYS A 81 7.35 11.27 6.89
CA LYS A 81 6.59 11.39 8.15
C LYS A 81 5.82 12.70 8.27
N GLU A 82 6.46 13.84 7.99
CA GLU A 82 5.80 15.15 8.08
C GLU A 82 4.72 15.33 7.01
N ILE A 83 4.91 14.78 5.82
CA ILE A 83 3.94 14.83 4.73
C ILE A 83 2.70 13.98 5.11
N ILE A 84 2.89 12.82 5.74
CA ILE A 84 1.79 12.00 6.26
C ILE A 84 1.04 12.73 7.38
N ARG A 85 1.75 13.44 8.28
CA ARG A 85 1.10 14.29 9.29
C ARG A 85 0.27 15.42 8.66
N GLU A 86 0.79 16.05 7.61
CA GLU A 86 0.08 17.08 6.87
C GLU A 86 -1.20 16.52 6.23
N LEU A 87 -1.13 15.33 5.61
CA LEU A 87 -2.30 14.62 5.10
C LEU A 87 -3.37 14.46 6.19
N LEU A 88 -3.01 13.87 7.34
CA LEU A 88 -3.95 13.61 8.43
C LEU A 88 -4.51 14.90 9.04
N GLY A 89 -3.70 15.97 9.08
CA GLY A 89 -4.12 17.32 9.45
C GLY A 89 -5.14 17.91 8.49
N ASN A 90 -4.89 17.82 7.17
CA ASN A 90 -5.82 18.27 6.14
C ASN A 90 -7.17 17.55 6.24
N ILE A 91 -7.18 16.23 6.51
CA ILE A 91 -8.41 15.46 6.70
C ILE A 91 -9.16 15.94 7.95
N SER A 92 -8.44 16.13 9.06
CA SER A 92 -9.02 16.59 10.33
C SER A 92 -9.64 17.99 10.22
N ASP A 93 -9.04 18.85 9.39
CA ASP A 93 -9.53 20.20 9.10
C ASP A 93 -10.59 20.26 7.98
N ASN A 94 -11.05 19.10 7.49
CA ASN A 94 -11.98 18.98 6.37
C ASN A 94 -11.49 19.65 5.05
N ARG A 95 -10.16 19.77 4.88
CA ARG A 95 -9.51 20.29 3.67
C ARG A 95 -9.26 19.14 2.68
N LEU A 96 -10.35 18.52 2.22
CA LEU A 96 -10.31 17.25 1.48
C LEU A 96 -9.55 17.32 0.14
N ASN A 97 -9.66 18.43 -0.61
CA ASN A 97 -8.92 18.59 -1.86
C ASN A 97 -7.39 18.65 -1.62
N SER A 98 -6.97 19.37 -0.58
CA SER A 98 -5.56 19.40 -0.16
C SER A 98 -5.10 18.02 0.30
N ALA A 99 -5.92 17.32 1.09
CA ALA A 99 -5.64 15.96 1.52
C ALA A 99 -5.40 15.03 0.31
N MET A 100 -6.25 15.10 -0.72
CA MET A 100 -6.10 14.25 -1.91
C MET A 100 -4.83 14.53 -2.70
N ILE A 101 -4.44 15.80 -2.88
CA ILE A 101 -3.18 16.16 -3.55
C ILE A 101 -1.98 15.56 -2.80
N VAL A 102 -1.97 15.72 -1.47
CA VAL A 102 -0.90 15.18 -0.62
C VAL A 102 -0.91 13.65 -0.68
N LEU A 103 -2.09 13.03 -0.63
CA LEU A 103 -2.27 11.58 -0.66
C LEU A 103 -1.71 10.95 -1.94
N PHE A 104 -2.05 11.50 -3.11
CA PHE A 104 -1.50 10.98 -4.38
C PHE A 104 0.01 11.12 -4.47
N SER A 105 0.54 12.25 -3.99
CA SER A 105 1.99 12.49 -3.96
C SER A 105 2.70 11.51 -3.03
N LEU A 106 2.09 11.19 -1.89
CA LEU A 106 2.58 10.20 -0.93
C LEU A 106 2.57 8.79 -1.53
N ILE A 107 1.46 8.38 -2.14
CA ILE A 107 1.30 7.06 -2.77
C ILE A 107 2.39 6.85 -3.82
N GLU A 108 2.53 7.79 -4.77
CA GLU A 108 3.55 7.66 -5.81
C GLU A 108 4.96 7.68 -5.23
N GLY A 109 5.26 8.61 -4.32
CA GLY A 109 6.56 8.70 -3.68
C GLY A 109 6.95 7.45 -2.90
N LEU A 110 5.99 6.81 -2.21
CA LEU A 110 6.22 5.56 -1.49
C LEU A 110 6.40 4.38 -2.43
N LEU A 111 5.66 4.30 -3.55
CA LEU A 111 5.84 3.24 -4.54
C LEU A 111 7.23 3.30 -5.20
N TRP A 112 7.76 4.50 -5.45
CA TRP A 112 9.15 4.66 -5.88
C TRP A 112 10.14 4.20 -4.81
N ALA A 113 9.92 4.53 -3.54
CA ALA A 113 10.80 4.07 -2.47
C ALA A 113 10.74 2.53 -2.32
N PHE A 114 9.53 1.97 -2.39
CA PHE A 114 9.30 0.53 -2.38
C PHE A 114 10.07 -0.19 -3.48
N SER A 115 10.00 0.30 -4.72
CA SER A 115 10.74 -0.31 -5.82
C SER A 115 12.26 -0.21 -5.68
N TYR A 116 12.77 0.83 -5.01
CA TYR A 116 14.19 0.90 -4.65
C TYR A 116 14.57 -0.12 -3.58
N GLU A 117 13.72 -0.37 -2.58
CA GLU A 117 13.97 -1.42 -1.59
C GLU A 117 13.98 -2.80 -2.25
N VAL A 118 12.99 -3.11 -3.09
CA VAL A 118 12.98 -4.37 -3.87
C VAL A 118 14.23 -4.49 -4.75
N ASN A 119 14.74 -3.38 -5.30
CA ASN A 119 15.97 -3.40 -6.11
C ASN A 119 17.23 -3.84 -5.33
N GLN A 120 17.20 -3.84 -3.99
CA GLN A 120 18.33 -4.33 -3.19
C GLN A 120 18.39 -5.86 -3.12
N ILE A 121 17.27 -6.55 -3.41
CA ILE A 121 17.15 -8.01 -3.36
C ILE A 121 16.94 -8.62 -4.73
N GLU A 122 16.31 -7.89 -5.65
CA GLU A 122 16.04 -8.30 -7.02
C GLU A 122 16.43 -7.23 -8.02
N LYS A 123 16.56 -7.61 -9.30
CA LYS A 123 16.93 -6.65 -10.35
C LYS A 123 15.69 -5.89 -10.83
N VAL A 124 15.58 -4.62 -10.46
CA VAL A 124 14.51 -3.69 -10.90
C VAL A 124 15.09 -2.62 -11.82
N TYR A 125 16.13 -1.91 -11.39
CA TYR A 125 16.77 -0.82 -12.12
C TYR A 125 18.15 -1.24 -12.62
N VAL A 126 18.46 -0.89 -13.88
CA VAL A 126 19.78 -1.13 -14.48
C VAL A 126 20.63 0.12 -14.40
N GLU A 127 20.06 1.24 -14.82
CA GLU A 127 20.64 2.58 -14.75
C GLU A 127 19.52 3.62 -14.72
N GLN A 128 19.86 4.90 -14.66
CA GLN A 128 18.86 5.96 -14.55
C GLN A 128 17.92 5.97 -15.76
N GLY A 129 16.63 5.74 -15.51
CA GLY A 129 15.60 5.70 -16.55
C GLY A 129 15.49 4.35 -17.27
N VAL A 130 16.28 3.34 -16.90
CA VAL A 130 16.27 2.00 -17.50
C VAL A 130 15.86 0.97 -16.45
N ILE A 131 14.79 0.25 -16.77
CA ILE A 131 14.15 -0.76 -15.92
C ILE A 131 14.39 -2.14 -16.53
N HIS A 132 14.61 -3.14 -15.69
CA HIS A 132 14.62 -4.53 -16.09
C HIS A 132 13.20 -5.10 -16.11
N ASP A 133 12.74 -5.53 -17.28
CA ASP A 133 11.50 -6.28 -17.47
C ASP A 133 11.70 -7.72 -17.01
N HIS A 134 11.13 -8.03 -15.85
CA HIS A 134 11.20 -9.36 -15.23
C HIS A 134 10.41 -10.40 -16.04
N ILE A 135 9.38 -9.99 -16.78
CA ILE A 135 8.52 -10.89 -17.55
C ILE A 135 9.21 -11.31 -18.85
N ASN A 136 9.72 -10.33 -19.59
CA ASN A 136 10.33 -10.54 -20.91
C ASN A 136 11.86 -10.73 -20.84
N ASN A 137 12.44 -10.60 -19.65
CA ASN A 137 13.87 -10.68 -19.39
C ASN A 137 14.69 -9.76 -20.32
N CYS A 138 14.27 -8.50 -20.41
CA CYS A 138 14.92 -7.48 -21.24
C CYS A 138 14.93 -6.12 -20.53
N ASP A 139 15.77 -5.20 -20.99
CA ASP A 139 15.84 -3.86 -20.40
C ASP A 139 15.04 -2.86 -21.26
N PHE A 140 14.35 -1.91 -20.63
CA PHE A 140 13.56 -0.90 -21.32
C PHE A 140 13.62 0.46 -20.62
N GLU A 141 13.45 1.52 -21.39
CA GLU A 141 13.41 2.89 -20.87
C GLU A 141 11.99 3.25 -20.39
N SER A 142 11.88 3.75 -19.16
CA SER A 142 10.67 4.44 -18.68
C SER A 142 10.95 5.29 -17.44
N THR A 143 10.11 6.30 -17.26
CA THR A 143 10.07 7.17 -16.08
C THR A 143 8.75 7.05 -15.31
N ARG A 144 7.93 6.04 -15.63
CA ARG A 144 6.59 5.88 -15.06
C ARG A 144 6.60 4.78 -14.00
N ILE A 145 6.14 5.11 -12.79
CA ILE A 145 6.02 4.12 -11.71
C ILE A 145 5.13 2.95 -12.13
N ARG A 146 4.07 3.19 -12.91
CA ARG A 146 3.22 2.12 -13.47
C ARG A 146 4.03 1.05 -14.20
N ASP A 147 4.99 1.45 -15.03
CA ASP A 147 5.76 0.50 -15.82
C ASP A 147 6.72 -0.31 -14.93
N VAL A 148 7.26 0.31 -13.87
CA VAL A 148 8.03 -0.38 -12.82
C VAL A 148 7.16 -1.43 -12.15
N LEU A 149 5.98 -1.05 -11.67
CA LEU A 149 5.09 -1.95 -10.93
C LEU A 149 4.58 -3.13 -11.77
N GLN A 150 4.30 -2.92 -13.06
CA GLN A 150 3.70 -3.97 -13.89
C GLN A 150 4.71 -4.95 -14.49
N ARG A 151 5.95 -4.48 -14.77
CA ARG A 151 6.91 -5.22 -15.60
C ARG A 151 8.17 -5.66 -14.85
N SER A 152 8.54 -5.00 -13.77
CA SER A 152 9.73 -5.38 -12.99
C SER A 152 9.40 -6.40 -11.91
N ALA A 153 10.42 -6.88 -11.21
CA ALA A 153 10.32 -7.75 -10.03
C ALA A 153 9.36 -7.22 -8.95
N VAL A 154 9.16 -5.91 -8.88
CA VAL A 154 8.28 -5.26 -7.89
C VAL A 154 6.87 -5.84 -7.87
N ARG A 155 6.37 -6.33 -9.02
CA ARG A 155 5.05 -6.96 -9.12
C ARG A 155 4.88 -8.17 -8.19
N GLU A 156 5.95 -8.90 -7.91
CA GLU A 156 5.89 -10.14 -7.11
C GLU A 156 5.74 -9.86 -5.61
N TYR A 157 5.87 -8.59 -5.22
CA TYR A 157 5.80 -8.12 -3.85
C TYR A 157 4.49 -7.38 -3.55
N LEU A 158 3.56 -7.34 -4.50
CA LEU A 158 2.29 -6.63 -4.40
C LEU A 158 1.14 -7.54 -4.84
N ASP A 159 -0.06 -7.30 -4.32
CA ASP A 159 -1.27 -8.02 -4.69
C ASP A 159 -1.68 -7.69 -6.13
N ASP A 160 -2.08 -8.70 -6.91
CA ASP A 160 -2.49 -8.53 -8.31
C ASP A 160 -3.68 -7.56 -8.45
N ASP A 161 -4.62 -7.61 -7.50
CA ASP A 161 -5.77 -6.70 -7.46
C ASP A 161 -5.33 -5.25 -7.21
N PHE A 162 -4.35 -5.04 -6.33
CA PHE A 162 -3.76 -3.72 -6.11
C PHE A 162 -3.10 -3.18 -7.38
N LEU A 163 -2.29 -4.02 -8.03
CA LEU A 163 -1.61 -3.65 -9.27
C LEU A 163 -2.62 -3.28 -10.36
N HIS A 164 -3.72 -4.02 -10.46
CA HIS A 164 -4.78 -3.73 -11.41
C HIS A 164 -5.44 -2.37 -11.11
N GLU A 165 -5.88 -2.15 -9.87
CA GLU A 165 -6.55 -0.90 -9.47
C GLU A 165 -5.63 0.32 -9.62
N PHE A 166 -4.41 0.22 -9.07
CA PHE A 166 -3.47 1.35 -9.10
C PHE A 166 -3.13 1.76 -10.53
N CYS A 167 -2.80 0.79 -11.39
CA CYS A 167 -2.28 1.07 -12.73
C CYS A 167 -3.35 1.54 -13.72
N ASN A 168 -4.61 1.13 -13.53
CA ASN A 168 -5.71 1.45 -14.42
C ASN A 168 -6.55 2.65 -13.94
N GLU A 169 -6.61 2.89 -12.63
CA GLU A 169 -7.50 3.89 -12.05
C GLU A 169 -6.71 5.00 -11.33
N LEU A 170 -6.08 4.68 -10.20
CA LEU A 170 -5.46 5.69 -9.33
C LEU A 170 -4.36 6.49 -10.04
N TYR A 171 -3.57 5.82 -10.90
CA TYR A 171 -2.52 6.48 -11.68
C TYR A 171 -3.07 7.52 -12.66
N GLU A 172 -4.23 7.24 -13.28
CA GLU A 172 -4.87 8.15 -14.24
C GLU A 172 -5.63 9.26 -13.53
N GLU A 173 -6.30 8.95 -12.39
CA GLU A 173 -6.99 9.95 -11.55
C GLU A 173 -6.05 11.07 -11.08
N ARG A 174 -4.81 10.72 -10.71
CA ARG A 174 -3.78 11.66 -10.27
C ARG A 174 -3.62 12.84 -11.22
N ASN A 175 -3.62 12.61 -12.54
CA ASN A 175 -3.37 13.67 -13.52
C ASN A 175 -4.46 14.77 -13.45
N LEU A 176 -5.72 14.39 -13.27
CA LEU A 176 -6.82 15.37 -13.16
C LEU A 176 -6.67 16.23 -11.90
N VAL A 177 -6.29 15.60 -10.79
CA VAL A 177 -6.08 16.25 -9.48
C VAL A 177 -5.01 17.34 -9.56
N LEU A 178 -3.87 16.99 -10.15
CA LEU A 178 -2.72 17.88 -10.25
C LEU A 178 -2.99 19.06 -11.18
N HIS A 179 -3.99 18.96 -12.06
CA HIS A 179 -4.47 20.05 -12.90
C HIS A 179 -5.64 20.83 -12.29
N GLY A 180 -5.95 20.62 -11.00
CA GLY A 180 -6.97 21.37 -10.27
C GLY A 180 -8.40 20.96 -10.58
N ASN A 181 -8.60 19.83 -11.26
CA ASN A 181 -9.94 19.29 -11.46
C ASN A 181 -10.44 18.65 -10.16
N ILE A 182 -11.76 18.70 -9.96
CA ILE A 182 -12.41 18.04 -8.84
C ILE A 182 -12.26 16.53 -9.05
N ILE A 183 -11.82 15.86 -8.00
CA ILE A 183 -11.73 14.41 -7.96
C ILE A 183 -13.13 13.91 -7.71
N CYS A 184 -13.54 12.98 -8.57
CA CYS A 184 -14.91 12.58 -8.81
C CYS A 184 -15.64 13.55 -9.75
N PHE A 185 -15.91 13.05 -10.95
CA PHE A 185 -16.97 13.60 -11.79
C PHE A 185 -18.30 13.58 -11.02
N ASP A 186 -19.34 14.23 -11.56
CA ASP A 186 -20.69 14.44 -11.00
C ASP A 186 -21.43 13.21 -10.37
N ASN A 187 -20.78 12.05 -10.21
CA ASN A 187 -21.27 10.77 -9.71
C ASN A 187 -20.67 10.23 -8.38
N CYS A 188 -19.67 10.84 -7.70
CA CYS A 188 -19.31 10.37 -6.33
C CYS A 188 -20.27 11.05 -5.35
N GLU A 189 -21.31 10.32 -4.93
CA GLU A 189 -22.27 10.79 -3.92
C GLU A 189 -21.59 11.03 -2.55
N SER A 190 -20.36 10.53 -2.34
CA SER A 190 -19.59 10.68 -1.09
C SER A 190 -18.08 10.82 -1.30
N ASN A 191 -17.60 12.06 -1.49
CA ASN A 191 -16.16 12.40 -1.54
C ASN A 191 -15.35 11.83 -0.37
N PHE A 192 -15.99 11.60 0.78
CA PHE A 192 -15.38 11.01 1.96
C PHE A 192 -15.02 9.53 1.77
N VAL A 193 -15.90 8.73 1.17
CA VAL A 193 -15.62 7.30 0.87
C VAL A 193 -14.49 7.20 -0.15
N CYS A 194 -14.57 8.01 -1.21
CA CYS A 194 -13.56 8.11 -2.27
C CYS A 194 -12.15 8.45 -1.67
N LEU A 195 -12.08 9.30 -0.63
CA LEU A 195 -10.84 9.59 0.11
C LEU A 195 -10.38 8.42 0.99
N ILE A 196 -11.30 7.77 1.72
CA ILE A 196 -10.96 6.68 2.64
C ILE A 196 -10.34 5.50 1.88
N GLN A 197 -10.88 5.12 0.73
CA GLN A 197 -10.31 4.05 -0.11
C GLN A 197 -8.83 4.33 -0.44
N LYS A 198 -8.50 5.59 -0.77
CA LYS A 198 -7.12 5.99 -1.05
C LYS A 198 -6.24 6.05 0.20
N ILE A 199 -6.82 6.26 1.38
CA ILE A 199 -6.11 6.10 2.65
C ILE A 199 -5.76 4.63 2.89
N PHE A 200 -6.60 3.68 2.47
CA PHE A 200 -6.25 2.26 2.54
C PHE A 200 -5.10 1.90 1.60
N VAL A 201 -5.07 2.48 0.40
CA VAL A 201 -3.92 2.35 -0.51
C VAL A 201 -2.63 2.82 0.17
N LEU A 202 -2.65 3.98 0.82
CA LEU A 202 -1.49 4.49 1.56
C LEU A 202 -1.05 3.54 2.67
N ASP A 203 -2.00 3.05 3.47
CA ASP A 203 -1.71 2.11 4.56
C ASP A 203 -1.11 0.81 4.04
N TYR A 204 -1.67 0.25 2.97
CA TYR A 204 -1.16 -0.95 2.30
C TYR A 204 0.30 -0.77 1.88
N ILE A 205 0.61 0.29 1.12
CA ILE A 205 1.97 0.55 0.63
C ILE A 205 2.96 0.74 1.79
N LEU A 206 2.56 1.42 2.87
CA LEU A 206 3.40 1.58 4.06
C LEU A 206 3.76 0.22 4.68
N ASN A 207 2.78 -0.69 4.80
CA ASN A 207 3.04 -2.05 5.29
C ASN A 207 3.96 -2.81 4.34
N SER A 208 3.71 -2.78 3.02
CA SER A 208 4.56 -3.46 2.03
C SER A 208 6.02 -2.99 2.08
N VAL A 209 6.26 -1.68 2.24
CA VAL A 209 7.61 -1.12 2.41
C VAL A 209 8.29 -1.68 3.66
N ILE A 210 7.58 -1.73 4.80
CA ILE A 210 8.12 -2.29 6.04
C ILE A 210 8.46 -3.77 5.84
N GLU A 211 7.56 -4.56 5.26
CA GLU A 211 7.76 -6.00 5.06
C GLU A 211 8.97 -6.31 4.16
N VAL A 212 9.15 -5.58 3.06
CA VAL A 212 10.32 -5.75 2.19
C VAL A 212 11.60 -5.34 2.93
N TYR A 213 11.57 -4.24 3.68
CA TYR A 213 12.71 -3.81 4.47
C TYR A 213 13.10 -4.84 5.55
N GLU A 214 12.12 -5.43 6.23
CA GLU A 214 12.34 -6.51 7.19
C GLU A 214 12.98 -7.74 6.51
N LYS A 215 12.50 -8.14 5.33
CA LYS A 215 13.12 -9.22 4.55
C LYS A 215 14.59 -8.93 4.21
N ILE A 216 14.91 -7.69 3.83
CA ILE A 216 16.29 -7.24 3.56
C ILE A 216 17.14 -7.36 4.82
N LEU A 217 16.64 -6.85 5.96
CA LEU A 217 17.34 -6.93 7.24
C LEU A 217 17.61 -8.38 7.65
N PHE A 218 16.62 -9.27 7.55
CA PHE A 218 16.81 -10.68 7.89
C PHE A 218 17.83 -11.35 6.98
N LYS A 219 17.82 -11.07 5.67
CA LYS A 219 18.84 -11.56 4.75
C LYS A 219 20.25 -11.09 5.15
N ILE A 220 20.41 -9.80 5.48
CA ILE A 220 21.69 -9.25 5.94
C ILE A 220 22.13 -9.89 7.27
N LEU A 221 21.18 -10.13 8.19
CA LEU A 221 21.47 -10.80 9.46
C LEU A 221 21.92 -12.25 9.22
N ASP A 222 21.21 -13.01 8.38
CA ASP A 222 21.56 -14.40 8.05
C ASP A 222 22.94 -14.49 7.39
N GLU A 223 23.28 -13.55 6.51
CA GLU A 223 24.59 -13.48 5.86
C GLU A 223 25.73 -13.12 6.84
N ASN A 224 25.45 -12.28 7.85
CA ASN A 224 26.46 -11.79 8.79
C ASN A 224 26.59 -12.61 10.09
N PHE A 225 25.52 -13.29 10.52
CA PHE A 225 25.46 -14.13 11.71
C PHE A 225 25.47 -15.61 11.31
N THR A 226 26.50 -16.00 10.57
CA THR A 226 26.76 -17.43 10.32
C THR A 226 27.02 -18.17 11.64
N GLU A 227 26.79 -19.49 11.64
CA GLU A 227 26.96 -20.33 12.83
C GLU A 227 28.36 -20.16 13.46
N ASP A 228 29.40 -20.07 12.62
CA ASP A 228 30.77 -19.80 13.06
C ASP A 228 30.90 -18.46 13.79
N ARG A 229 30.27 -17.40 13.28
CA ARG A 229 30.32 -16.06 13.86
C ARG A 229 29.52 -15.96 15.15
N ILE A 230 28.39 -16.67 15.22
CA ILE A 230 27.61 -16.82 16.46
C ILE A 230 28.46 -17.54 17.51
N GLN A 231 29.11 -18.64 17.16
CA GLN A 231 30.00 -19.37 18.08
C GLN A 231 31.18 -18.51 18.55
N GLU A 232 31.77 -17.68 17.68
CA GLU A 232 32.79 -16.70 18.08
C GLU A 232 32.27 -15.65 19.07
N LEU A 233 31.05 -15.17 18.90
CA LEU A 233 30.41 -14.20 19.80
C LEU A 233 30.00 -14.82 21.14
N LEU A 234 29.70 -16.12 21.18
CA LEU A 234 29.31 -16.84 22.40
C LEU A 234 30.52 -17.29 23.25
N LYS A 235 31.70 -17.53 22.65
CA LYS A 235 32.94 -17.92 23.35
C LYS A 235 33.29 -17.11 24.61
N PRO A 236 33.11 -15.76 24.66
CA PRO A 236 33.39 -14.98 25.86
C PRO A 236 32.40 -15.20 27.02
N LEU A 237 31.19 -15.70 26.72
CA LEU A 237 30.10 -15.93 27.68
C LEU A 237 30.15 -17.34 28.31
N GLU A 238 31.00 -18.23 27.81
CA GLU A 238 31.22 -19.58 28.34
C GLU A 238 32.25 -19.63 29.49
N LYS A 239 32.62 -18.48 30.05
CA LYS A 239 33.47 -18.34 31.25
C LYS A 239 32.66 -17.99 32.48
#